data_AF-A0A2G4T838-F1
#
_entry.id   AF-A0A2G4T838-F1
#
_cell.length_a   1.000
_cell.length_b   1.000
_cell.length_c   1.000
_cell.angle_alpha   90.00
_cell.angle_beta   90.00
_cell.angle_gamma   90.00
#
_symmetry.space_group_name_H-M   'P 1'
#
loop_
_entity.id
_entity.type
_entity.pdbx_description
1 polymer ?
#
loop_
_entity_poly.entity_id
_entity_poly.type
_entity_poly.pdbx_seq_one_letter_code
_entity_poly.pdbx_strand_id
1 'polypeptide(L)'
;MNYFNFKEMRLDVAFRKLCSKLFFKAEAQEIDRILKVFAYKYWTENNDPLYMNADTVYAITYSMMLLNTDLYVIQSNQHTKMTCESFCNNVISTLSEFADIQGREIALRQHLADIYTSIRQRGILQPKLSSKSILRRIHSSSKKHS
;
A
#
# COMPACT_ATOMS: atom_id res chain seq x y z
N MET A 1 -14.83 3.36 -9.95
CA MET A 1 -13.50 3.94 -10.21
C MET A 1 -13.45 4.98 -11.32
N ASN A 2 -14.46 5.08 -12.19
CA ASN A 2 -14.42 5.92 -13.40
C ASN A 2 -14.34 7.44 -13.14
N TYR A 3 -14.70 7.89 -11.94
CA TYR A 3 -14.60 9.30 -11.52
C TYR A 3 -13.21 9.71 -11.01
N PHE A 4 -12.24 8.79 -10.98
CA PHE A 4 -10.85 9.11 -10.67
C PHE A 4 -10.03 9.18 -11.95
N ASN A 5 -9.17 10.20 -12.04
CA ASN A 5 -8.07 10.27 -12.99
C ASN A 5 -6.76 10.13 -12.19
N PHE A 6 -5.99 9.07 -12.48
CA PHE A 6 -4.70 8.78 -11.86
C PHE A 6 -3.51 8.93 -12.82
N LYS A 7 -3.73 9.41 -14.05
CA LYS A 7 -2.67 9.64 -15.03
C LYS A 7 -1.63 10.62 -14.49
N GLU A 8 -0.37 10.33 -14.72
CA GLU A 8 0.79 11.15 -14.35
C GLU A 8 0.91 11.39 -12.83
N MET A 9 0.17 10.63 -12.03
CA MET A 9 0.26 10.68 -10.57
C MET A 9 1.17 9.56 -10.10
N ARG A 10 2.11 9.87 -9.20
CA ARG A 10 2.83 8.83 -8.46
C ARG A 10 1.83 8.01 -7.61
N LEU A 11 2.09 6.71 -7.46
CA LEU A 11 1.17 5.76 -6.85
C LEU A 11 0.68 6.17 -5.45
N ASP A 12 1.55 6.70 -4.61
CA ASP A 12 1.19 7.22 -3.29
C ASP A 12 0.24 8.42 -3.34
N VAL A 13 0.41 9.30 -4.32
CA VAL A 13 -0.49 10.44 -4.53
C VAL A 13 -1.86 9.96 -5.04
N ALA A 14 -1.86 9.04 -6.01
CA ALA A 14 -3.08 8.41 -6.53
C ALA A 14 -3.84 7.67 -5.42
N PHE A 15 -3.14 6.92 -4.59
CA PHE A 15 -3.73 6.16 -3.50
C PHE A 15 -4.30 7.07 -2.40
N ARG A 16 -3.61 8.17 -2.03
CA ARG A 16 -4.19 9.19 -1.13
C ARG A 16 -5.46 9.81 -1.68
N LYS A 17 -5.49 10.10 -3.00
CA LYS A 17 -6.68 10.63 -3.68
C LYS A 17 -7.85 9.66 -3.55
N LEU A 18 -7.62 8.36 -3.75
CA LEU A 18 -8.61 7.33 -3.49
C LEU A 18 -9.06 7.32 -2.02
N CYS A 19 -8.14 7.23 -1.07
CA CYS A 19 -8.43 7.16 0.36
C CYS A 19 -9.17 8.40 0.89
N SER A 20 -8.95 9.58 0.30
CA SER A 20 -9.67 10.81 0.66
C SER A 20 -11.18 10.74 0.40
N LYS A 21 -11.61 9.83 -0.47
CA LYS A 21 -13.01 9.58 -0.84
C LYS A 21 -13.51 8.22 -0.33
N LEU A 22 -12.63 7.36 0.16
CA LEU A 22 -12.97 6.04 0.67
C LEU A 22 -13.46 6.15 2.12
N PHE A 23 -14.71 5.82 2.37
CA PHE A 23 -15.19 5.58 3.73
C PHE A 23 -14.89 4.14 4.11
N PHE A 24 -13.88 3.93 4.95
CA PHE A 24 -13.44 2.61 5.44
C PHE A 24 -14.41 1.95 6.45
N LYS A 25 -15.73 2.14 6.28
CA LYS A 25 -16.74 1.30 6.93
C LYS A 25 -16.88 -0.08 6.26
N ALA A 26 -16.16 -0.29 5.17
CA ALA A 26 -16.19 -1.50 4.37
C ALA A 26 -15.46 -2.67 5.04
N GLU A 27 -15.93 -3.89 4.81
CA GLU A 27 -15.30 -5.11 5.29
C GLU A 27 -13.94 -5.38 4.61
N ALA A 28 -13.12 -6.24 5.22
CA ALA A 28 -11.81 -6.59 4.68
C ALA A 28 -11.86 -7.06 3.21
N GLN A 29 -12.90 -7.83 2.85
CA GLN A 29 -13.12 -8.29 1.48
C GLN A 29 -13.48 -7.15 0.52
N GLU A 30 -14.18 -6.13 0.98
CA GLU A 30 -14.54 -4.97 0.16
C GLU A 30 -13.32 -4.08 -0.08
N ILE A 31 -12.46 -3.91 0.94
CA ILE A 31 -11.19 -3.20 0.80
C ILE A 31 -10.30 -3.90 -0.24
N ASP A 32 -10.15 -5.22 -0.14
CA ASP A 32 -9.39 -6.02 -1.12
C ASP A 32 -9.90 -5.82 -2.56
N ARG A 33 -11.23 -5.88 -2.78
CA ARG A 33 -11.83 -5.61 -4.10
C ARG A 33 -11.54 -4.20 -4.59
N ILE A 34 -11.65 -3.19 -3.72
CA ILE A 34 -11.36 -1.80 -4.07
C ILE A 34 -9.89 -1.63 -4.48
N LEU A 35 -8.97 -2.24 -3.73
CA LEU A 35 -7.53 -2.19 -4.03
C LEU A 35 -7.20 -2.88 -5.36
N LYS A 36 -7.82 -4.02 -5.68
CA LYS A 36 -7.64 -4.70 -6.98
C LYS A 36 -8.13 -3.84 -8.14
N VAL A 37 -9.31 -3.24 -8.01
CA VAL A 37 -9.86 -2.34 -9.05
C VAL A 37 -9.01 -1.06 -9.19
N PHE A 38 -8.50 -0.53 -8.07
CA PHE A 38 -7.55 0.59 -8.09
C PHE A 38 -6.26 0.24 -8.83
N ALA A 39 -5.65 -0.90 -8.49
CA ALA A 39 -4.39 -1.33 -9.07
C ALA A 39 -4.49 -1.54 -10.58
N TYR A 40 -5.56 -2.22 -11.03
CA TYR A 40 -5.83 -2.41 -12.46
C TYR A 40 -6.01 -1.08 -13.20
N LYS A 41 -6.79 -0.15 -12.63
CA LYS A 41 -6.97 1.18 -13.23
C LYS A 41 -5.69 2.00 -13.26
N TYR A 42 -4.93 2.04 -12.17
CA TYR A 42 -3.69 2.80 -12.10
C TYR A 42 -2.66 2.28 -13.12
N TRP A 43 -2.51 0.95 -13.22
CA TRP A 43 -1.60 0.32 -14.18
C TRP A 43 -1.98 0.65 -15.62
N THR A 44 -3.26 0.49 -15.99
CA THR A 44 -3.75 0.80 -17.35
C THR A 44 -3.67 2.28 -17.72
N GLU A 45 -3.77 3.20 -16.75
CA GLU A 45 -3.70 4.65 -16.99
C GLU A 45 -2.27 5.19 -17.09
N ASN A 46 -1.28 4.53 -16.46
CA ASN A 46 0.09 5.06 -16.36
C ASN A 46 1.14 4.25 -17.12
N ASN A 47 0.85 2.98 -17.46
CA ASN A 47 1.71 2.05 -18.19
C ASN A 47 3.22 2.16 -17.86
N ASP A 48 3.53 2.42 -16.59
CA ASP A 48 4.91 2.58 -16.12
C ASP A 48 5.56 1.19 -16.09
N PRO A 49 6.64 0.98 -16.87
CA PRO A 49 7.33 -0.31 -16.94
C PRO A 49 7.72 -0.84 -15.56
N LEU A 50 8.00 0.02 -14.59
CA LEU A 50 8.42 -0.37 -13.25
C LEU A 50 7.44 -1.34 -12.57
N TYR A 51 6.14 -1.20 -12.83
CA TYR A 51 5.11 -2.02 -12.22
C TYR A 51 4.85 -3.34 -12.92
N MET A 52 5.25 -3.53 -14.17
CA MET A 52 5.05 -4.77 -14.96
C MET A 52 3.57 -5.14 -15.20
N ASN A 53 2.77 -5.36 -14.16
CA ASN A 53 1.36 -5.73 -14.19
C ASN A 53 0.57 -5.08 -13.02
N ALA A 54 -0.74 -5.28 -13.02
CA ALA A 54 -1.62 -4.77 -11.97
C ALA A 54 -1.37 -5.41 -10.59
N ASP A 55 -0.88 -6.66 -10.53
CA ASP A 55 -0.65 -7.36 -9.26
C ASP A 55 0.51 -6.76 -8.48
N THR A 56 1.56 -6.31 -9.17
CA THR A 56 2.65 -5.54 -8.54
C THR A 56 2.15 -4.20 -7.98
N VAL A 57 1.29 -3.47 -8.71
CA VAL A 57 0.67 -2.24 -8.21
C VAL A 57 -0.16 -2.53 -6.96
N TYR A 58 -0.93 -3.63 -6.98
CA TYR A 58 -1.73 -4.08 -5.85
C TYR A 58 -0.84 -4.37 -4.63
N ALA A 59 0.23 -5.17 -4.80
CA ALA A 59 1.14 -5.55 -3.71
C ALA A 59 1.84 -4.33 -3.08
N ILE A 60 2.28 -3.37 -3.89
CA ILE A 60 2.88 -2.11 -3.39
C ILE A 60 1.83 -1.28 -2.64
N THR A 61 0.62 -1.15 -3.20
CA THR A 61 -0.48 -0.40 -2.56
C THR A 61 -0.89 -1.01 -1.22
N TYR A 62 -0.98 -2.34 -1.14
CA TYR A 62 -1.27 -3.03 0.11
C TYR A 62 -0.16 -2.81 1.15
N SER A 63 1.09 -2.91 0.72
CA SER A 63 2.26 -2.63 1.57
C SER A 63 2.27 -1.18 2.08
N MET A 64 1.83 -0.20 1.28
CA MET A 64 1.65 1.18 1.73
C MET A 64 0.59 1.32 2.84
N MET A 65 -0.49 0.53 2.78
CA MET A 65 -1.51 0.49 3.83
C MET A 65 -0.96 -0.12 5.13
N LEU A 66 -0.15 -1.17 5.02
CA LEU A 66 0.55 -1.76 6.17
C LEU A 66 1.54 -0.78 6.79
N LEU A 67 2.35 -0.10 5.97
CA LEU A 67 3.28 0.94 6.41
C LEU A 67 2.54 2.08 7.13
N ASN A 68 1.43 2.57 6.57
CA ASN A 68 0.66 3.63 7.21
C ASN A 68 0.08 3.18 8.56
N THR A 69 -0.35 1.91 8.67
CA THR A 69 -0.83 1.32 9.92
C THR A 69 0.29 1.26 10.95
N ASP A 70 1.46 0.77 10.55
CA ASP A 70 2.66 0.71 11.38
C ASP A 70 3.06 2.10 11.90
N LEU A 71 3.15 3.09 11.01
CA LEU A 71 3.62 4.43 11.34
C LEU A 71 2.64 5.20 12.24
N TYR A 72 1.33 5.16 11.96
CA TYR A 72 0.37 6.10 12.55
C TYR A 72 -0.75 5.46 13.38
N VAL A 73 -1.06 4.18 13.18
CA VAL A 73 -2.23 3.54 13.82
C VAL A 73 -1.81 2.71 15.03
N ILE A 74 -0.68 2.02 14.97
CA ILE A 74 -0.15 1.26 16.12
C ILE A 74 0.43 2.25 17.15
N GLN A 75 -0.20 2.27 18.34
CA GLN A 75 0.13 3.16 19.46
C GLN A 75 0.73 2.40 20.67
N SER A 76 1.51 1.34 20.42
CA SER A 76 2.20 0.62 21.50
C SER A 76 3.59 1.21 21.74
N ASN A 77 3.91 1.50 23.00
CA ASN A 77 5.23 2.01 23.41
C ASN A 77 6.36 0.99 23.22
N GLN A 78 6.03 -0.29 23.02
CA GLN A 78 6.98 -1.37 22.75
C GLN A 78 7.11 -1.67 21.25
N HIS A 79 6.40 -0.95 20.39
CA HIS A 79 6.41 -1.19 18.94
C HIS A 79 7.47 -0.33 18.24
N THR A 80 8.49 -0.98 17.69
CA THR A 80 9.47 -0.33 16.82
C THR A 80 8.86 -0.10 15.44
N LYS A 81 8.86 1.15 15.00
CA LYS A 81 8.33 1.56 13.69
C LYS A 81 9.16 0.94 12.55
N MET A 82 8.48 0.49 11.50
CA MET A 82 9.10 -0.06 10.29
C MET A 82 10.06 0.95 9.69
N THR A 83 11.29 0.52 9.42
CA THR A 83 12.31 1.36 8.76
C THR A 83 12.11 1.37 7.25
N CYS A 84 12.71 2.34 6.56
CA CYS A 84 12.69 2.39 5.10
C CYS A 84 13.28 1.11 4.49
N GLU A 85 14.39 0.63 5.06
CA GLU A 85 15.05 -0.59 4.61
C GLU A 85 14.14 -1.81 4.79
N SER A 86 13.49 -1.96 5.95
CA SER A 86 12.54 -3.05 6.19
C SER A 86 11.36 -2.98 5.22
N PHE A 87 10.80 -1.79 4.99
CA PHE A 87 9.74 -1.58 4.01
C PHE A 87 10.16 -2.04 2.61
N CYS A 88 11.31 -1.57 2.11
CA CYS A 88 11.79 -1.93 0.78
C CYS A 88 12.08 -3.43 0.67
N ASN A 89 12.73 -4.04 1.67
CA ASN A 89 13.05 -5.47 1.67
C ASN A 89 11.79 -6.34 1.69
N ASN A 90 10.80 -6.00 2.53
CA ASN A 90 9.53 -6.73 2.60
C ASN A 90 8.81 -6.71 1.26
N VAL A 91 8.69 -5.52 0.64
CA VAL A 91 8.01 -5.38 -0.65
C VAL A 91 8.74 -6.15 -1.75
N ILE A 92 10.07 -6.03 -1.83
CA ILE A 92 10.86 -6.72 -2.85
C ILE A 92 10.76 -8.23 -2.70
N SER A 93 10.88 -8.74 -1.47
CA SER A 93 10.71 -10.16 -1.20
C SER A 93 9.35 -10.65 -1.70
N THR A 94 8.27 -9.92 -1.41
CA THR A 94 6.92 -10.26 -1.89
C THR A 94 6.81 -10.21 -3.41
N LEU A 95 7.40 -9.22 -4.09
CA LEU A 95 7.35 -9.11 -5.54
C LEU A 95 8.12 -10.24 -6.24
N SER A 96 9.27 -10.66 -5.68
CA SER A 96 10.08 -11.76 -6.23
C SER A 96 9.36 -13.10 -6.27
N GLU A 97 8.28 -13.28 -5.50
CA GLU A 97 7.49 -14.52 -5.50
C GLU A 97 6.63 -14.69 -6.75
N PHE A 98 6.28 -13.58 -7.45
CA PHE A 98 5.32 -13.63 -8.56
C PHE A 98 5.68 -12.72 -9.76
N ALA A 99 6.75 -11.92 -9.66
CA ALA A 99 7.17 -11.01 -10.73
C ALA A 99 8.68 -11.12 -10.98
N ASP A 100 9.07 -11.05 -12.25
CA ASP A 100 10.47 -10.97 -12.65
C ASP A 100 10.99 -9.53 -12.50
N ILE A 101 11.63 -9.27 -11.36
CA ILE A 101 12.21 -7.97 -11.03
C ILE A 101 13.68 -7.84 -11.46
N GLN A 102 14.23 -8.82 -12.20
CA GLN A 102 15.62 -8.78 -12.61
C GLN A 102 15.90 -7.54 -13.47
N GLY A 103 16.98 -6.82 -13.15
CA GLY A 103 17.34 -5.56 -13.81
C GLY A 103 16.49 -4.34 -13.41
N ARG A 104 15.47 -4.52 -12.56
CA ARG A 104 14.59 -3.42 -12.07
C ARG A 104 14.72 -3.17 -10.58
N GLU A 105 15.36 -4.06 -9.84
CA GLU A 105 15.41 -4.00 -8.37
C GLU A 105 15.92 -2.65 -7.84
N ILE A 106 16.98 -2.08 -8.43
CA ILE A 106 17.54 -0.78 -7.98
C ILE A 106 16.51 0.35 -8.17
N ALA A 107 15.85 0.40 -9.33
CA ALA A 107 14.82 1.39 -9.61
C ALA A 107 13.59 1.20 -8.70
N LEU A 108 13.19 -0.04 -8.45
CA LEU A 108 12.12 -0.39 -7.51
C LEU A 108 12.49 0.08 -6.09
N ARG A 109 13.70 -0.21 -5.61
CA ARG A 109 14.18 0.21 -4.28
C ARG A 109 14.12 1.72 -4.11
N GLN A 110 14.58 2.48 -5.10
CA GLN A 110 14.54 3.94 -5.07
C GLN A 110 13.10 4.45 -4.99
N HIS A 111 12.22 3.91 -5.84
CA HIS A 111 10.82 4.29 -5.87
C HIS A 111 10.08 3.95 -4.55
N LEU A 112 10.36 2.78 -3.98
CA LEU A 112 9.82 2.38 -2.68
C LEU A 112 10.32 3.27 -1.55
N ALA A 113 11.58 3.72 -1.59
CA ALA A 113 12.13 4.66 -0.62
C ALA A 113 11.44 6.04 -0.72
N ASP A 114 11.13 6.50 -1.93
CA ASP A 114 10.39 7.74 -2.16
C ASP A 114 8.95 7.64 -1.63
N ILE A 115 8.28 6.50 -1.85
CA ILE A 115 6.96 6.19 -1.29
C ILE A 115 7.01 6.17 0.24
N TYR A 116 8.00 5.50 0.84
CA TYR A 116 8.18 5.44 2.29
C TYR A 116 8.34 6.86 2.87
N THR A 117 9.22 7.66 2.26
CA THR A 117 9.49 9.03 2.71
C THR A 117 8.23 9.89 2.63
N SER A 118 7.48 9.79 1.53
CA SER A 118 6.19 10.47 1.37
C SER A 118 5.18 10.07 2.46
N ILE A 119 5.03 8.77 2.73
CA ILE A 119 4.10 8.26 3.74
C ILE A 119 4.53 8.70 5.14
N ARG A 120 5.82 8.67 5.45
CA ARG A 120 6.37 9.12 6.74
C ARG A 120 6.24 10.62 6.98
N GLN A 121 6.32 11.44 5.93
CA GLN A 121 6.13 12.89 6.03
C GLN A 121 4.65 13.24 6.20
N ARG A 122 3.77 12.53 5.50
CA ARG A 122 2.33 12.74 5.53
C ARG A 122 1.65 11.39 5.58
N GLY A 123 0.99 11.03 6.68
CA GLY A 123 0.20 9.80 6.72
C GLY A 123 -0.88 9.77 5.64
N ILE A 124 -1.31 8.58 5.25
CA ILE A 124 -2.45 8.37 4.35
C ILE A 124 -3.71 8.73 5.16
N LEU A 125 -4.13 9.99 5.04
CA LEU A 125 -5.27 10.54 5.76
C LEU A 125 -6.56 9.83 5.34
N GLN A 126 -7.23 9.24 6.32
CA GLN A 126 -8.59 8.74 6.19
C GLN A 126 -9.56 9.78 6.78
N PRO A 127 -10.77 9.96 6.23
CA PRO A 127 -11.84 10.62 6.95
C PRO A 127 -12.00 9.94 8.33
N LYS A 128 -11.96 10.71 9.42
CA LYS A 128 -11.90 10.20 10.80
C LYS A 128 -12.94 9.09 11.03
N LEU A 129 -12.48 7.84 11.15
CA LEU A 129 -13.24 6.68 11.62
C LEU A 129 -12.44 6.05 12.77
N SER A 130 -13.14 5.79 13.89
CA SER A 130 -12.56 5.39 15.19
C SER A 130 -11.64 4.17 15.09
N SER A 131 -10.40 4.31 15.58
CA SER A 131 -9.23 3.42 15.43
C SER A 131 -9.36 1.97 15.92
N LYS A 132 -10.53 1.53 16.40
CA LYS A 132 -10.68 0.22 17.10
C LYS A 132 -10.97 -0.98 16.17
N SER A 133 -11.45 -0.76 14.95
CA SER A 133 -11.94 -1.83 14.06
C SER A 133 -10.85 -2.47 13.18
N ILE A 134 -9.81 -1.73 12.79
CA ILE A 134 -8.77 -2.22 11.86
C ILE A 134 -7.75 -3.11 12.57
N LEU A 135 -7.30 -2.72 13.77
CA LEU A 135 -6.23 -3.43 14.50
C LEU A 135 -6.63 -4.84 14.97
N ARG A 136 -7.91 -5.08 15.31
CA ARG A 136 -8.38 -6.41 15.71
C ARG A 136 -8.36 -7.42 14.56
N ARG A 137 -8.52 -6.97 13.30
CA ARG A 137 -8.74 -7.87 12.16
C ARG A 137 -7.41 -8.33 11.53
N ILE A 138 -6.40 -7.46 11.43
CA ILE A 138 -5.07 -7.82 10.90
C ILE A 138 -4.36 -8.84 11.82
N HIS A 139 -4.44 -8.64 13.14
CA HIS A 139 -3.83 -9.56 14.12
C HIS A 139 -4.49 -10.95 14.13
N SER A 140 -5.77 -11.05 13.70
CA SER A 140 -6.50 -12.32 13.66
C SER A 140 -6.15 -13.19 12.45
N SER A 141 -5.71 -12.59 11.34
CA SER A 141 -5.34 -13.33 10.12
C SER A 141 -3.94 -13.95 10.20
N SER A 142 -3.04 -13.40 11.01
CA SER A 142 -1.66 -13.91 11.15
C SER A 142 -1.55 -15.12 12.10
N LYS A 143 -2.62 -15.50 12.81
CA LYS A 143 -2.64 -16.62 13.78
C LYS A 143 -3.35 -17.89 13.28
N LYS A 144 -3.73 -17.97 11.99
CA LYS A 144 -4.46 -19.12 11.42
C LYS A 144 -3.60 -20.10 10.61
N HIS A 145 -2.29 -19.89 10.55
CA HIS A 145 -1.33 -20.84 9.98
C HIS A 145 -0.20 -21.13 10.96
N SER A 146 -0.53 -21.84 12.03
CA SER A 146 0.39 -22.62 12.87
C SER A 146 -0.38 -23.77 13.47
#